data_AF-A0A5C4JH15-F1
#
_entry.id   AF-A0A5C4JH15-F1
#
_cell.length_a   1.000
_cell.length_b   1.000
_cell.length_c   1.000
_cell.angle_alpha   90.00
_cell.angle_beta   90.00
_cell.angle_gamma   90.00
#
_symmetry.space_group_name_H-M   'P 1'
#
loop_
_entity.id
_entity.type
_entity.pdbx_description
1 polymer ?
#
loop_
_entity_poly.entity_id
_entity_poly.type
_entity_poly.pdbx_seq_one_letter_code
_entity_poly.pdbx_strand_id
1 'polypeptide(L)' 'MSSAVRRTWRRLVQTYHLLCARDDAAAHGYTVPSGVWACVRCHQPHLELSALHRHLRTDHP' A
#
# COMPACT_ATOMS: atom_id res chain seq x y z
N MET A 1 -4.25 17.14 -17.42
CA MET A 1 -3.46 15.88 -17.43
C MET A 1 -4.23 14.78 -18.12
N SER A 2 -3.58 14.04 -19.04
CA SER A 2 -4.20 12.91 -19.73
C SER A 2 -4.53 11.76 -18.75
N SER A 3 -5.49 10.91 -19.13
CA SER A 3 -5.90 9.75 -18.32
C SER A 3 -4.77 8.72 -18.15
N ALA A 4 -3.85 8.64 -19.12
CA ALA A 4 -2.65 7.80 -19.05
C ALA A 4 -1.69 8.33 -17.99
N VAL A 5 -1.35 9.63 -18.02
CA VAL A 5 -0.44 10.26 -17.06
C VAL A 5 -0.97 10.13 -15.63
N ARG A 6 -2.28 10.32 -15.40
CA ARG A 6 -2.89 10.11 -14.08
C ARG A 6 -2.82 8.66 -13.57
N ARG A 7 -2.84 7.67 -14.47
CA ARG A 7 -2.70 6.26 -14.11
C ARG A 7 -1.24 5.94 -13.77
N THR A 8 -0.30 6.42 -14.57
CA THR A 8 1.13 6.23 -14.32
C THR A 8 1.55 6.91 -13.01
N TRP A 9 1.09 8.14 -12.77
CA TRP A 9 1.35 8.85 -11.53
C TRP A 9 0.82 8.10 -10.30
N ARG A 10 -0.43 7.60 -10.35
CA ARG A 10 -0.98 6.79 -9.26
C ARG A 10 -0.15 5.54 -8.97
N ARG A 11 0.33 4.85 -10.00
CA ARG A 11 1.21 3.68 -9.83
C ARG A 11 2.55 4.06 -9.19
N LEU A 12 3.16 5.16 -9.62
CA LEU A 12 4.42 5.63 -9.03
C LEU A 12 4.28 6.00 -7.55
N VAL A 13 3.23 6.75 -7.20
CA VAL A 13 2.91 7.10 -5.82
C VAL A 13 2.67 5.84 -4.97
N GLN A 14 1.93 4.86 -5.50
CA GLN A 14 1.72 3.58 -4.82
C GLN A 14 3.04 2.84 -4.58
N THR A 15 3.90 2.72 -5.59
CA THR A 15 5.21 2.08 -5.46
C THR A 15 6.08 2.78 -4.40
N TYR A 16 6.08 4.12 -4.40
CA TYR A 16 6.79 4.90 -3.39
C TYR A 16 6.32 4.59 -1.97
N HIS A 17 5.00 4.61 -1.73
CA HIS A 17 4.44 4.28 -0.42
C HIS A 17 4.74 2.84 0.02
N LEU A 18 4.71 1.88 -0.91
CA LEU A 18 5.07 0.49 -0.62
C LEU A 18 6.54 0.35 -0.21
N LEU A 19 7.45 1.07 -0.86
CA LEU A 19 8.88 1.09 -0.49
C LEU A 19 9.07 1.69 0.90
N CYS A 20 8.49 2.86 1.17
CA CYS A 20 8.56 3.48 2.49
C CYS A 20 8.03 2.57 3.59
N ALA A 21 6.91 1.88 3.37
CA ALA A 21 6.36 0.95 4.35
C ALA A 21 7.27 -0.28 4.57
N ARG A 22 7.99 -0.74 3.53
CA ARG A 22 8.98 -1.82 3.69
C ARG A 22 10.18 -1.37 4.51
N ASP A 23 10.69 -0.18 4.22
CA ASP A 23 11.83 0.40 4.94
C ASP A 23 11.47 0.66 6.41
N ASP A 24 10.26 1.17 6.67
CA ASP A 24 9.75 1.41 8.02
C ASP A 24 9.59 0.10 8.81
N ALA A 25 9.04 -0.94 8.18
CA ALA A 25 8.95 -2.26 8.80
C ALA A 25 10.34 -2.83 9.14
N ALA A 26 11.30 -2.70 8.22
CA ALA A 26 12.67 -3.13 8.46
C ALA A 26 13.33 -2.35 9.61
N ALA A 27 13.15 -1.03 9.67
CA ALA A 27 13.66 -0.17 10.74
C ALA A 27 13.10 -0.55 12.13
N HIS A 28 11.84 -1.01 12.17
CA HIS A 28 11.18 -1.46 13.40
C HIS A 28 11.39 -2.96 13.69
N GLY A 29 12.21 -3.67 12.92
CA GLY A 29 12.51 -5.09 13.12
C GLY A 29 11.39 -6.05 12.67
N TYR A 30 10.36 -5.55 11.99
CA TYR A 30 9.32 -6.38 11.38
C TYR A 30 9.80 -6.90 10.03
N THR A 31 10.05 -8.21 9.94
CA THR A 31 10.29 -8.85 8.65
C THR A 31 8.94 -9.23 8.05
N VAL A 32 8.42 -8.44 7.11
CA VAL A 32 7.10 -8.71 6.50
C VAL A 32 7.24 -9.86 5.49
N PRO A 33 6.84 -11.11 5.83
CA PRO A 33 7.20 -12.28 5.03
C PRO A 33 6.46 -12.29 3.68
N SER A 34 5.24 -11.74 3.67
CA SER A 34 4.37 -11.63 2.50
C SER A 34 4.54 -10.33 1.72
N GLY A 35 5.42 -9.43 2.17
CA GLY A 35 5.52 -8.06 1.64
C GLY A 35 4.41 -7.12 2.11
N VAL A 36 4.49 -5.86 1.68
CA VAL A 36 3.53 -4.80 1.99
C VAL A 36 2.35 -4.86 1.02
N TRP A 37 1.14 -4.76 1.57
CA TRP A 37 -0.12 -4.77 0.84
C TRP A 37 -0.62 -3.35 0.61
N ALA A 38 -1.39 -3.10 -0.45
CA ALA A 38 -2.03 -1.81 -0.66
C ALA A 38 -3.49 -1.99 -1.10
N CYS A 39 -4.35 -1.12 -0.59
CA CYS A 39 -5.75 -1.07 -1.02
C CYS A 39 -5.84 -0.54 -2.46
N VAL A 40 -6.59 -1.23 -3.33
CA VAL A 40 -6.75 -0.80 -4.74
C VAL A 40 -7.66 0.42 -4.91
N ARG A 41 -8.51 0.71 -3.92
CA ARG A 41 -9.45 1.85 -3.97
C ARG A 41 -8.76 3.14 -3.51
N CYS A 42 -8.19 3.14 -2.31
CA CYS A 42 -7.57 4.33 -1.70
C CYS A 42 -6.04 4.36 -1.76
N HIS A 43 -5.37 3.28 -2.19
CA HIS A 43 -3.91 3.16 -2.31
C HIS A 43 -3.16 3.24 -0.97
N GLN A 44 -3.85 3.03 0.15
CA GLN A 44 -3.23 3.04 1.47
C GLN A 44 -2.40 1.76 1.68
N PRO A 45 -1.13 1.86 2.12
CA PRO A 45 -0.27 0.72 2.40
C PRO A 45 -0.59 0.09 3.77
N HIS A 46 -0.45 -1.24 3.86
CA HIS A 46 -0.65 -2.04 5.05
C HIS A 46 0.45 -3.09 5.17
N LEU A 47 1.04 -3.21 6.36
CA LEU A 47 2.10 -4.19 6.64
C LEU A 47 1.55 -5.61 6.79
N GLU A 48 0.32 -5.77 7.30
CA GLU A 48 -0.32 -7.07 7.48
C GLU A 48 -1.51 -7.27 6.53
N LEU A 49 -1.68 -8.48 6.00
CA LEU A 49 -2.83 -8.86 5.19
C LEU A 49 -4.16 -8.77 5.98
N SER A 50 -4.13 -9.12 7.27
CA SER A 50 -5.23 -8.96 8.23
C SER A 50 -5.68 -7.49 8.32
N ALA A 51 -4.72 -6.56 8.36
CA ALA A 51 -4.98 -5.12 8.40
C ALA A 51 -5.59 -4.62 7.09
N LEU A 52 -5.10 -5.09 5.94
CA LEU A 52 -5.73 -4.79 4.65
C LEU A 52 -7.18 -5.32 4.61
N HIS A 53 -7.41 -6.57 5.01
CA HIS A 53 -8.76 -7.14 5.04
C HIS A 53 -9.70 -6.38 5.97
N ARG A 54 -9.20 -5.92 7.12
CA ARG A 54 -9.96 -5.06 8.03
C ARG A 54 -10.33 -3.75 7.35
N HIS A 55 -9.34 -3.06 6.77
CA HIS A 55 -9.56 -1.79 6.06
C HIS A 55 -10.58 -1.92 4.92
N LEU A 56 -10.48 -2.99 4.11
CA LEU A 56 -11.46 -3.24 3.05
C LEU A 56 -12.87 -3.39 3.61
N ARG A 57 -13.04 -4.10 4.73
CA ARG A 57 -14.37 -4.27 5.34
C ARG A 57 -14.90 -3.00 6.01
N THR A 58 -14.04 -2.17 6.61
CA THR A 58 -14.49 -0.99 7.37
C THR A 58 -14.70 0.22 6.48
N ASP A 59 -13.79 0.46 5.55
CA ASP A 59 -13.72 1.73 4.81
C ASP A 59 -14.25 1.58 3.38
N HIS A 60 -14.35 0.34 2.88
CA HIS A 60 -14.71 0.02 1.51
C HIS A 60 -15.71 -1.16 1.40
N PRO A 61 -16.88 -1.09 2.05
CA PRO A 61 -17.91 -2.10 1.89
C PRO A 61 -18.31 -2.31 0.41
#